data_AF-S3I7Q2-F1
#
_entry.id   AF-S3I7Q2-F1
#
_cell.length_a   1.000
_cell.length_b   1.000
_cell.length_c   1.000
_cell.angle_alpha   90.00
_cell.angle_beta   90.00
_cell.angle_gamma   90.00
#
_symmetry.space_group_name_H-M   'P 1'
#
loop_
_entity.id
_entity.type
_entity.pdbx_description
1 polymer ?
#
loop_
_entity_poly.entity_id
_entity_poly.type
_entity_poly.pdbx_seq_one_letter_code
_entity_poly.pdbx_strand_id
1 'polypeptide(L)'
;MNSINFADMLIVLVAIAVVISMLLCYRSLREAHDWSLTDALSEEVELTKTDAAGTPIDAAGIPLAAGQLPLTITMMKASSSRFIALVGTVAILMLYVGFGLACLYRFASVNEIPDMTKAANFFYSGLVLFAPYLINKFSSVFSIFKP
;
A
#
# COMPACT_ATOMS: atom_id res chain seq x y z
N MET A 1 -8.38 -30.69 32.92
CA MET A 1 -8.34 -29.24 32.68
C MET A 1 -6.95 -28.90 32.19
N ASN A 2 -6.77 -28.64 30.89
CA ASN A 2 -5.48 -28.18 30.38
C ASN A 2 -5.22 -26.79 30.96
N SER A 3 -4.14 -26.64 31.72
CA SER A 3 -3.63 -25.34 32.14
C SER A 3 -3.32 -24.53 30.89
N ILE A 4 -4.00 -23.40 30.72
CA ILE A 4 -3.71 -22.46 29.63
C ILE A 4 -2.25 -22.02 29.80
N ASN A 5 -1.41 -22.27 28.80
CA ASN A 5 0.01 -21.94 28.85
C ASN A 5 0.17 -20.42 28.75
N PHE A 6 1.15 -19.85 29.47
CA PHE A 6 1.46 -18.42 29.43
C PHE A 6 1.73 -17.93 28.00
N ALA A 7 2.39 -18.77 27.19
CA ALA A 7 2.64 -18.49 25.78
C ALA A 7 1.33 -18.29 24.98
N ASP A 8 0.31 -19.12 25.24
CA ASP A 8 -0.98 -19.02 24.57
C ASP A 8 -1.72 -17.75 24.99
N MET A 9 -1.70 -17.40 26.29
CA MET A 9 -2.28 -16.14 26.78
C MET A 9 -1.61 -14.92 26.16
N LEU A 10 -0.27 -14.91 26.09
CA LEU A 10 0.49 -13.80 25.53
C LEU A 10 0.13 -13.56 24.05
N ILE A 11 0.06 -14.63 23.26
CA ILE A 11 -0.30 -14.56 21.84
C ILE A 11 -1.72 -14.06 21.66
N VAL A 12 -2.67 -14.61 22.42
CA VAL A 12 -4.07 -14.19 22.34
C VAL A 12 -4.21 -12.71 22.70
N LEU A 13 -3.51 -12.24 23.73
CA LEU A 13 -3.54 -10.82 24.13
C LEU A 13 -2.95 -9.91 23.06
N VAL A 14 -1.80 -10.28 22.48
CA VAL A 14 -1.17 -9.51 21.39
C VAL A 14 -2.06 -9.51 20.14
N ALA A 15 -2.64 -10.64 19.77
CA ALA A 15 -3.55 -10.73 18.63
C ALA A 15 -4.80 -9.85 18.83
N ILE A 16 -5.40 -9.88 20.02
CA ILE A 16 -6.53 -9.00 20.37
C ILE A 16 -6.11 -7.53 20.28
N ALA A 17 -4.94 -7.16 20.82
CA ALA A 17 -4.45 -5.79 20.76
C ALA A 17 -4.25 -5.30 19.31
N VAL A 18 -3.72 -6.15 18.43
CA VAL A 18 -3.58 -5.85 16.99
C VAL A 18 -4.95 -5.64 16.34
N VAL A 19 -5.92 -6.52 16.62
CA VAL A 19 -7.28 -6.39 16.07
C VAL A 19 -7.97 -5.11 16.57
N ILE A 20 -7.87 -4.80 17.86
CA ILE A 20 -8.42 -3.56 18.42
C ILE A 20 -7.78 -2.34 17.77
N SER A 21 -6.44 -2.32 17.63
CA SER A 21 -5.73 -1.23 16.96
C SER A 21 -6.22 -1.04 15.52
N MET A 22 -6.36 -2.14 14.77
CA MET A 22 -6.89 -2.12 13.41
C MET A 22 -8.32 -1.58 13.34
N LEU A 23 -9.18 -1.97 14.29
CA LEU A 23 -10.55 -1.47 14.40
C LEU A 23 -10.61 0.03 14.72
N LEU A 24 -9.73 0.51 15.60
CA LEU A 24 -9.63 1.94 15.92
C LEU A 24 -9.16 2.75 14.71
N CYS A 25 -8.15 2.28 13.98
CA CYS A 25 -7.71 2.89 12.73
C CYS A 25 -8.83 2.89 11.68
N TYR A 26 -9.53 1.76 11.49
CA TYR A 26 -10.65 1.68 10.57
C TYR A 26 -11.77 2.65 10.94
N ARG A 27 -12.10 2.73 12.24
CA ARG A 27 -13.12 3.65 12.74
C ARG A 27 -12.72 5.10 12.50
N SER A 28 -11.47 5.46 12.80
CA SER A 28 -10.92 6.80 12.54
C SER A 28 -10.98 7.18 11.06
N LEU A 29 -10.59 6.25 10.18
CA LEU A 29 -10.68 6.42 8.72
C LEU A 29 -12.12 6.54 8.23
N ARG A 30 -13.06 5.84 8.85
CA ARG A 30 -14.49 5.89 8.50
C ARG A 30 -15.18 7.17 9.00
N GLU A 31 -14.73 7.71 10.13
CA GLU A 31 -15.21 8.98 10.67
C GLU A 31 -14.65 10.19 9.88
N ALA A 32 -13.58 10.00 9.11
CA ALA A 32 -13.07 11.02 8.19
C ALA A 32 -14.02 11.17 6.99
N HIS A 33 -14.67 12.33 6.89
CA HIS A 33 -15.76 12.57 5.93
C HIS A 33 -15.30 12.66 4.47
N ASP A 34 -14.04 13.02 4.24
CA ASP A 34 -13.46 13.24 2.90
C ASP A 34 -12.45 12.15 2.49
N TRP A 35 -12.30 11.11 3.31
CA TRP A 35 -11.31 10.07 3.03
C TRP A 35 -11.87 8.98 2.12
N SER A 36 -11.19 8.73 0.99
CA SER A 36 -11.50 7.64 0.08
C SER A 36 -10.23 6.87 -0.27
N LEU A 37 -10.28 5.54 -0.12
CA LEU A 37 -9.20 4.65 -0.55
C LEU A 37 -8.94 4.78 -2.06
N THR A 38 -10.00 4.95 -2.85
CA THR A 38 -9.90 5.11 -4.30
C THR A 38 -9.14 6.38 -4.66
N ASP A 39 -9.34 7.46 -3.92
CA ASP A 39 -8.62 8.72 -4.14
C ASP A 39 -7.14 8.58 -3.71
N ALA A 40 -6.88 7.95 -2.56
CA ALA A 40 -5.52 7.65 -2.11
C ALA A 40 -4.72 6.75 -3.09
N LEU A 41 -5.41 5.87 -3.82
CA LEU A 41 -4.83 5.01 -4.85
C LEU A 41 -4.86 5.61 -6.26
N SER A 42 -5.47 6.77 -6.45
CA SER A 42 -5.49 7.46 -7.73
C SER A 42 -4.21 8.26 -7.95
N GLU A 43 -3.84 8.50 -9.20
CA GLU A 43 -2.73 9.35 -9.60
C GLU A 43 -3.20 10.46 -10.53
N GLU A 44 -2.51 11.59 -10.50
CA GLU A 44 -2.77 12.71 -11.40
C GLU A 44 -2.31 12.33 -12.80
N VAL A 45 -3.24 12.30 -13.74
CA VAL A 45 -2.96 12.04 -15.16
C VAL A 45 -3.47 13.22 -15.97
N GLU A 46 -2.59 13.82 -16.76
CA GLU A 46 -2.95 14.81 -17.77
C GLU A 46 -3.60 14.09 -18.94
N LEU A 47 -4.90 14.31 -19.15
CA LEU A 47 -5.65 13.71 -20.26
C LEU A 47 -6.22 14.82 -21.15
N THR A 48 -6.12 14.61 -22.45
CA THR A 48 -6.78 15.47 -23.42
C THR A 48 -8.29 15.33 -23.27
N LYS A 49 -8.98 16.45 -23.03
CA LYS A 49 -10.43 16.50 -22.96
C LYS A 49 -11.00 16.10 -24.34
N THR A 50 -11.80 15.03 -24.37
CA THR A 50 -12.40 14.49 -25.60
C THR A 50 -13.92 14.39 -25.47
N ASP A 51 -14.64 14.51 -26.58
CA ASP A 51 -16.09 14.26 -26.65
C ASP A 51 -16.40 12.75 -26.58
N ALA A 52 -17.70 12.40 -26.58
CA ALA A 52 -18.16 11.01 -26.58
C ALA A 52 -17.73 10.20 -27.83
N ALA A 53 -17.23 10.85 -28.88
CA ALA A 53 -16.70 10.25 -30.09
C ALA A 53 -15.14 10.19 -30.10
N GLY A 54 -14.47 10.66 -29.05
CA GLY A 54 -13.01 10.67 -28.91
C GLY A 54 -12.32 11.88 -29.56
N THR A 55 -13.07 12.90 -30.00
CA THR A 55 -12.54 14.11 -30.64
C THR A 55 -12.06 15.10 -29.57
N PRO A 56 -10.86 15.70 -29.66
CA PRO A 56 -10.41 16.69 -28.69
C PRO A 56 -11.34 17.93 -28.69
N ILE A 57 -11.78 18.36 -27.51
CA ILE A 57 -12.71 19.48 -27.31
C ILE A 57 -12.11 20.61 -26.50
N ASP A 58 -12.60 21.83 -26.74
CA ASP A 58 -12.12 23.03 -26.08
C ASP A 58 -12.80 23.27 -24.72
N ALA A 59 -12.50 24.41 -24.08
CA ALA A 59 -13.07 24.76 -22.78
C ALA A 59 -14.59 24.98 -22.86
N ALA A 60 -15.09 25.35 -24.04
CA ALA A 60 -16.51 25.56 -24.35
C ALA A 60 -17.22 24.28 -24.82
N GLY A 61 -16.52 23.15 -24.96
CA GLY A 61 -17.07 21.88 -25.42
C GLY A 61 -17.22 21.77 -26.95
N ILE A 62 -16.54 22.64 -27.70
CA ILE A 62 -16.51 22.62 -29.17
C ILE A 62 -15.34 21.75 -29.63
N PRO A 63 -15.52 20.87 -30.64
CA PRO A 63 -14.43 20.09 -31.22
C PRO A 63 -13.35 21.01 -31.80
N LEU A 64 -12.09 20.76 -31.42
CA LEU A 64 -10.95 21.55 -31.90
C LEU A 64 -10.77 21.37 -33.41
N ALA A 65 -10.59 22.49 -34.11
CA ALA A 65 -10.16 22.47 -35.50
C ALA A 65 -8.71 21.97 -35.61
N ALA A 66 -8.35 21.37 -36.75
CA ALA A 66 -7.01 20.86 -37.01
C ALA A 66 -5.95 21.96 -36.80
N GLY A 67 -5.09 21.81 -35.78
CA GLY A 67 -4.00 22.73 -35.47
C GLY A 67 -4.14 23.52 -34.15
N GLN A 68 -5.24 23.39 -33.42
CA GLN A 68 -5.35 23.98 -32.07
C GLN A 68 -4.75 23.06 -30.99
N LEU A 69 -4.14 23.67 -29.97
CA LEU A 69 -3.56 22.95 -28.83
C LEU A 69 -4.66 22.29 -28.00
N PRO A 70 -4.65 20.95 -27.83
CA PRO A 70 -5.66 20.24 -27.05
C PRO A 70 -5.68 20.73 -25.60
N LEU A 71 -6.87 20.93 -25.03
CA LEU A 71 -6.98 21.16 -23.59
C LEU A 71 -6.65 19.87 -22.84
N THR A 72 -5.50 19.88 -22.20
CA THR A 72 -5.12 18.91 -21.17
C THR A 72 -5.82 19.26 -19.87
N ILE A 73 -6.64 18.35 -19.38
CA ILE A 73 -7.21 18.40 -18.04
C ILE A 73 -6.48 17.41 -17.15
N THR A 74 -5.98 17.86 -16.01
CA THR A 74 -5.42 16.97 -14.99
C THR A 74 -6.58 16.35 -14.23
N MET A 75 -6.69 15.03 -14.25
CA MET A 75 -7.71 14.30 -13.50
C MET A 75 -7.08 13.19 -12.65
N MET A 76 -7.63 12.97 -11.46
CA MET A 76 -7.29 11.81 -10.63
C MET A 76 -7.84 10.55 -11.30
N LYS A 77 -6.95 9.63 -11.68
CA LYS A 77 -7.33 8.35 -12.28
C LYS A 77 -6.78 7.20 -11.44
N ALA A 78 -7.56 6.13 -11.30
CA ALA A 78 -7.15 4.95 -10.56
C ALA A 78 -5.83 4.39 -11.12
N SER A 79 -4.83 4.22 -10.25
CA SER A 79 -3.51 3.69 -10.60
C SER A 79 -3.39 2.21 -10.26
N SER A 80 -3.27 1.35 -11.27
CA SER A 80 -3.01 -0.09 -11.07
C SER A 80 -1.70 -0.34 -10.31
N SER A 81 -0.71 0.55 -10.48
CA SER A 81 0.58 0.46 -9.79
C SER A 81 0.43 0.70 -8.29
N ARG A 82 -0.27 1.76 -7.88
CA ARG A 82 -0.53 2.06 -6.45
C ARG A 82 -1.36 0.96 -5.79
N PHE A 83 -2.32 0.37 -6.52
CA PHE A 83 -3.09 -0.77 -6.02
C PHE A 83 -2.22 -2.01 -5.76
N ILE A 84 -1.35 -2.39 -6.69
CA ILE A 84 -0.42 -3.52 -6.50
C ILE A 84 0.53 -3.24 -5.32
N ALA A 85 1.01 -2.01 -5.18
CA ALA A 85 1.85 -1.62 -4.05
C ALA A 85 1.11 -1.75 -2.71
N LEU A 86 -0.17 -1.38 -2.62
CA LEU A 86 -1.00 -1.58 -1.43
C LEU A 86 -1.13 -3.07 -1.08
N VAL A 87 -1.49 -3.90 -2.06
CA VAL A 87 -1.62 -5.36 -1.85
C VAL A 87 -0.30 -5.98 -1.39
N GLY A 88 0.81 -5.59 -2.01
CA GLY A 88 2.14 -6.03 -1.59
C GLY A 88 2.50 -5.61 -0.17
N THR A 89 2.16 -4.37 0.22
CA THR A 89 2.38 -3.88 1.58
C THR A 89 1.58 -4.69 2.61
N VAL A 90 0.31 -5.00 2.31
CA VAL A 90 -0.52 -5.85 3.17
C VAL A 90 0.08 -7.26 3.32
N ALA A 91 0.55 -7.86 2.23
CA ALA A 91 1.18 -9.18 2.28
C ALA A 91 2.45 -9.20 3.14
N ILE A 92 3.32 -8.19 3.03
CA ILE A 92 4.52 -8.06 3.86
C ILE A 92 4.15 -7.88 5.33
N LEU A 93 3.15 -7.04 5.64
CA LEU A 93 2.68 -6.83 7.01
C LEU A 93 2.17 -8.14 7.63
N MET A 94 1.39 -8.93 6.88
CA MET A 94 0.90 -10.22 7.35
C MET A 94 2.03 -11.21 7.62
N LEU A 95 3.04 -11.26 6.75
CA LEU A 95 4.26 -12.05 6.99
C LEU A 95 4.99 -11.61 8.26
N TYR A 96 5.17 -10.30 8.45
CA TYR A 96 5.86 -9.76 9.63
C TYR A 96 5.12 -10.07 10.93
N VAL A 97 3.79 -9.91 10.94
CA VAL A 97 2.94 -10.28 12.09
C VAL A 97 3.02 -11.78 12.37
N GLY A 98 2.94 -12.63 11.33
CA GLY A 98 3.05 -14.07 11.47
C GLY A 98 4.38 -14.52 12.07
N PHE A 99 5.50 -14.01 11.56
CA PHE A 99 6.84 -14.28 12.12
C PHE A 99 6.98 -13.74 13.56
N GLY A 100 6.51 -12.52 13.83
CA GLY A 100 6.54 -11.94 15.16
C GLY A 100 5.80 -12.78 16.21
N LEU A 101 4.60 -13.27 15.86
CA LEU A 101 3.82 -14.16 16.72
C LEU A 101 4.50 -15.52 16.93
N ALA A 102 5.12 -16.10 15.90
CA ALA A 102 5.87 -17.35 16.02
C ALA A 102 7.10 -17.18 16.93
N CYS A 103 7.80 -16.06 16.84
CA CYS A 103 8.91 -15.72 17.73
C CYS A 103 8.46 -15.54 19.18
N LEU A 104 7.37 -14.80 19.40
CA LEU A 104 6.77 -14.62 20.71
C LEU A 104 6.34 -15.95 21.32
N TYR A 105 5.74 -16.85 20.54
CA TYR A 105 5.37 -18.19 20.99
C TYR A 105 6.57 -18.98 21.47
N ARG A 106 7.62 -19.04 20.65
CA ARG A 106 8.80 -19.84 20.96
C ARG A 106 9.58 -19.26 22.15
N PHE A 107 9.67 -17.93 22.22
CA PHE A 107 10.26 -17.23 23.35
C PHE A 107 9.48 -17.52 24.64
N ALA A 108 8.16 -17.41 24.62
CA ALA A 108 7.35 -17.67 25.82
C ALA A 108 7.30 -19.16 26.21
N SER A 109 7.53 -20.09 25.27
CA SER A 109 7.47 -21.54 25.53
C SER A 109 8.81 -22.14 25.97
N VAL A 110 9.92 -21.66 25.40
CA VAL A 110 11.26 -22.27 25.55
C VAL A 110 12.28 -21.28 26.13
N ASN A 111 11.90 -20.02 26.38
CA ASN A 111 12.79 -18.91 26.80
C ASN A 111 13.97 -18.67 25.84
N GLU A 112 13.82 -19.05 24.57
CA GLU A 112 14.82 -18.87 23.53
C GLU A 112 14.28 -18.01 22.40
N ILE A 113 15.08 -17.04 21.96
CA ILE A 113 14.83 -16.34 20.71
C ILE A 113 15.28 -17.26 19.56
N PRO A 114 14.40 -17.65 18.62
CA PRO A 114 14.79 -18.48 17.49
C PRO A 114 15.84 -17.77 16.63
N ASP A 115 16.76 -18.54 16.05
CA ASP A 115 17.69 -18.01 15.05
C ASP A 115 16.91 -17.50 13.83
N MET A 116 16.92 -16.18 13.66
CA MET A 116 16.18 -15.45 12.63
C MET A 116 16.95 -15.35 11.32
N THR A 117 18.19 -15.86 11.22
CA THR A 117 19.04 -15.68 10.03
C THR A 117 18.36 -16.17 8.75
N LYS A 118 17.66 -17.31 8.82
CA LYS A 118 16.92 -17.86 7.67
C LYS A 118 15.68 -17.03 7.32
N ALA A 119 14.98 -16.49 8.33
CA ALA A 119 13.83 -15.61 8.11
C ALA A 119 14.28 -14.26 7.51
N ALA A 120 15.38 -13.69 8.01
CA ALA A 120 15.99 -12.49 7.46
C ALA A 120 16.37 -12.68 5.98
N ASN A 121 17.00 -13.80 5.63
CA ASN A 121 17.31 -14.14 4.24
C ASN A 121 16.05 -14.24 3.35
N PHE A 122 14.95 -14.79 3.88
CA PHE A 122 13.67 -14.79 3.18
C PHE A 122 13.17 -13.36 2.93
N PHE A 123 13.21 -12.47 3.93
CA PHE A 123 12.82 -11.06 3.75
C PHE A 123 13.74 -10.32 2.76
N TYR A 124 15.06 -10.54 2.83
CA TYR A 124 16.01 -9.98 1.87
C TYR A 124 15.73 -10.44 0.44
N SER A 125 15.41 -11.73 0.25
CA SER A 125 15.01 -12.24 -1.07
C SER A 125 13.68 -11.66 -1.54
N GLY A 126 12.74 -11.41 -0.62
CA GLY A 126 11.45 -10.78 -0.93
C GLY A 126 11.57 -9.32 -1.38
N LEU A 127 12.54 -8.55 -0.84
CA LEU A 127 12.81 -7.18 -1.28
C LEU A 127 13.15 -7.08 -2.77
N VAL A 128 13.73 -8.14 -3.37
CA VAL A 128 14.03 -8.18 -4.80
C VAL A 128 12.76 -8.09 -5.66
N LEU A 129 11.64 -8.64 -5.18
CA LEU A 129 10.35 -8.55 -5.89
C LEU A 129 9.80 -7.11 -5.92
N PHE A 130 10.24 -6.27 -4.99
CA PHE A 130 9.88 -4.85 -4.93
C PHE A 130 10.96 -3.92 -5.50
N ALA A 131 12.11 -4.46 -5.94
CA ALA A 131 13.21 -3.68 -6.49
C ALA A 131 12.80 -2.81 -7.70
N PRO A 132 11.99 -3.28 -8.67
CA PRO A 132 11.53 -2.44 -9.78
C PRO A 132 10.73 -1.22 -9.30
N TYR A 133 9.90 -1.39 -8.27
CA TYR A 133 9.11 -0.32 -7.67
C TYR A 133 9.99 0.69 -6.93
N LEU A 134 10.93 0.20 -6.12
CA LEU A 134 11.90 1.06 -5.42
C LEU A 134 12.69 1.90 -6.42
N ILE A 135 13.23 1.31 -7.48
CA ILE A 135 13.98 2.02 -8.52
C ILE A 135 13.11 3.09 -9.19
N ASN A 136 11.86 2.78 -9.55
CA ASN A 136 10.94 3.76 -10.14
C ASN A 136 10.62 4.92 -9.18
N LYS A 137 10.43 4.65 -7.88
CA LYS A 137 10.23 5.68 -6.85
C LYS A 137 11.48 6.54 -6.65
N PHE A 138 12.66 5.92 -6.55
CA PHE A 138 13.92 6.65 -6.43
C PHE A 138 14.18 7.51 -7.66
N SER A 139 13.92 6.99 -8.87
CA SER A 139 14.04 7.76 -10.11
C SER A 139 13.12 8.99 -10.11
N SER A 140 11.88 8.88 -9.61
CA SER A 140 10.96 10.02 -9.51
C SER A 140 11.38 11.07 -8.47
N VAL A 141 12.16 10.69 -7.45
CA VAL A 141 12.73 11.65 -6.50
C VAL A 141 13.91 12.39 -7.13
N PHE A 142 14.72 11.71 -7.93
CA PHE A 142 15.83 12.34 -8.66
C PHE A 142 15.39 13.15 -9.88
N SER A 143 14.19 12.94 -10.43
CA SER A 143 13.63 13.83 -11.46
C SER A 143 13.29 15.22 -10.94
N ILE A 144 13.14 15.41 -9.62
CA ILE A 144 13.01 16.74 -8.99
C ILE A 144 14.31 17.55 -9.16
N PHE A 145 15.46 16.88 -9.31
CA PHE A 145 16.77 17.50 -9.50
C PHE A 145 17.22 17.56 -10.97
N LYS A 146 16.35 17.20 -11.92
CA LYS A 146 16.64 17.43 -13.34
C LYS A 146 16.43 18.93 -13.64
N PRO A 147 17.41 19.60 -14.28
CA PRO A 147 17.30 21.01 -14.64
C PRO A 147 16.16 21.29 -15.62
#